data_AF-A0A069DHK5-F1
#
_entry.id   AF-A0A069DHK5-F1
#
_cell.length_a   1.000
_cell.length_b   1.000
_cell.length_c   1.000
_cell.angle_alpha   90.00
_cell.angle_beta   90.00
_cell.angle_gamma   90.00
#
_symmetry.space_group_name_H-M   'P 1'
#
loop_
_entity.id
_entity.type
_entity.pdbx_description
1 polymer ?
#
loop_
_entity_poly.entity_id
_entity_poly.type
_entity_poly.pdbx_seq_one_letter_code
_entity_poly.pdbx_strand_id
1 'polypeptide(L)' 'MNEEVETIGDYLERMITEGYIDKDCRPIKCHICENTDIEGRNYMYEDFALIIEYEMFCKPCNVSIGRWSYGNWEA' A
#
# COMPACT_ATOMS: atom_id res chain seq x y z
N MET A 1 14.29 27.62 12.44
CA MET A 1 13.37 26.47 12.35
C MET A 1 14.25 25.24 12.36
N ASN A 2 14.19 24.44 13.43
CA ASN A 2 14.76 23.09 13.37
C ASN A 2 13.76 22.27 12.56
N GLU A 3 14.17 21.78 11.40
CA GLU A 3 13.39 20.78 10.67
C GLU A 3 13.61 19.45 11.39
N GLU A 4 12.60 18.98 12.11
CA GLU A 4 12.58 17.59 12.59
C GLU A 4 12.44 16.70 11.35
N VAL A 5 13.44 15.85 11.11
CA VAL A 5 13.45 14.91 9.99
C VAL A 5 12.62 13.69 10.41
N GLU A 6 11.45 13.50 9.80
CA GLU A 6 10.63 12.29 9.96
C GLU A 6 11.44 11.07 9.51
N THR A 7 11.55 10.05 10.37
CA THR A 7 12.17 8.78 9.97
C THR A 7 11.17 7.92 9.18
N ILE A 8 11.66 6.93 8.44
CA ILE A 8 10.78 5.95 7.77
C ILE A 8 9.89 5.23 8.80
N GLY A 9 10.40 4.97 10.00
CA GLY A 9 9.63 4.35 11.07
C GLY A 9 8.46 5.21 11.53
N ASP A 10 8.70 6.51 11.74
CA ASP A 10 7.67 7.46 12.15
C ASP A 10 6.58 7.58 11.07
N TYR A 11 6.99 7.63 9.80
CA TYR A 11 6.08 7.64 8.66
C TYR A 11 5.17 6.40 8.63
N LEU A 12 5.74 5.20 8.78
CA LEU A 12 4.98 3.95 8.77
C LEU A 12 4.02 3.85 9.96
N GLU A 13 4.47 4.20 11.16
CA GLU A 13 3.64 4.20 12.37
C GLU A 13 2.44 5.16 12.20
N ARG A 14 2.67 6.34 11.63
CA ARG A 14 1.60 7.29 11.30
C ARG A 14 0.61 6.71 10.30
N MET A 15 1.09 6.12 9.19
CA MET A 15 0.24 5.52 8.17
C MET A 15 -0.60 4.35 8.71
N ILE A 16 -0.05 3.55 9.63
CA ILE A 16 -0.78 2.49 10.34
C ILE A 16 -1.84 3.09 11.28
N THR A 17 -1.45 4.07 12.09
CA THR A 17 -2.31 4.71 13.09
C THR A 17 -3.50 5.43 12.43
N GLU A 18 -3.26 6.09 11.30
CA GLU A 18 -4.28 6.76 10.49
C GLU A 18 -5.11 5.79 9.64
N GLY A 19 -4.75 4.50 9.64
CA GLY A 19 -5.48 3.43 8.96
C GLY A 19 -5.34 3.46 7.44
N TYR A 20 -4.21 3.93 6.91
CA TYR A 20 -3.90 3.87 5.48
C TYR A 20 -3.31 2.51 5.06
N ILE A 21 -2.50 1.93 5.94
CA ILE A 21 -1.92 0.60 5.79
C ILE A 21 -2.16 -0.24 7.05
N ASP A 22 -2.11 -1.56 6.94
CA ASP A 22 -2.08 -2.45 8.10
C ASP A 22 -0.63 -2.71 8.59
N LYS A 23 -0.49 -3.55 9.63
CA LYS A 23 0.81 -3.85 10.25
C LYS A 23 1.79 -4.58 9.33
N ASP A 24 1.29 -5.19 8.26
CA ASP A 24 2.09 -5.83 7.22
C ASP A 24 2.36 -4.87 6.05
N CYS A 25 2.11 -3.57 6.24
CA CYS A 25 2.21 -2.51 5.25
C CYS A 25 1.24 -2.64 4.06
N ARG A 26 0.21 -3.48 4.15
CA ARG A 26 -0.77 -3.62 3.07
C ARG A 26 -1.68 -2.38 3.02
N PRO A 27 -1.89 -1.76 1.85
CA PRO A 27 -2.86 -0.69 1.68
C PRO A 27 -4.27 -1.12 2.06
N ILE A 28 -4.94 -0.32 2.90
CA ILE A 28 -6.33 -0.52 3.34
C ILE A 28 -7.23 0.70 3.06
N LYS A 29 -6.64 1.87 2.79
CA LYS A 29 -7.37 3.11 2.50
C LYS A 29 -6.58 3.99 1.54
N CYS A 30 -7.28 4.65 0.61
CA CYS A 30 -6.66 5.55 -0.36
C CYS A 30 -6.20 6.85 0.29
N HIS A 31 -4.92 7.21 0.14
CA HIS A 31 -4.34 8.46 0.66
C HIS A 31 -4.79 9.74 -0.08
N ILE A 32 -5.56 9.60 -1.16
CA ILE A 32 -6.06 10.73 -1.98
C ILE A 32 -7.51 11.06 -1.65
N CYS A 33 -8.38 10.04 -1.57
CA CYS A 33 -9.82 10.23 -1.40
C CYS A 33 -10.39 9.65 -0.11
N GLU A 34 -9.54 9.10 0.77
CA GLU A 34 -9.90 8.47 2.05
C GLU A 34 -10.87 7.27 1.94
N ASN A 35 -11.13 6.78 0.73
CA ASN A 35 -12.03 5.65 0.52
C ASN A 35 -11.32 4.31 0.81
N THR A 36 -12.05 3.36 1.37
CA THR A 36 -11.59 2.00 1.69
C THR A 36 -12.00 0.97 0.64
N ASP A 37 -12.74 1.37 -0.40
CA ASP A 37 -13.10 0.50 -1.53
C ASP A 37 -11.89 0.34 -2.48
N ILE A 38 -11.10 -0.67 -2.18
CA ILE A 38 -9.86 -1.00 -2.87
C ILE A 38 -9.93 -2.41 -3.47
N GLU A 39 -9.13 -2.67 -4.49
CA GLU A 39 -9.02 -4.00 -5.11
C GLU A 39 -7.60 -4.27 -5.61
N GLY A 40 -7.19 -5.54 -5.56
CA GLY A 40 -5.96 -5.96 -6.21
C GLY A 40 -6.19 -6.15 -7.72
N ARG A 41 -5.24 -5.70 -8.53
CA ARG A 41 -5.22 -5.84 -10.00
C ARG A 41 -3.82 -6.26 -10.46
N ASN A 42 -3.68 -6.54 -11.76
CA ASN A 42 -2.39 -6.80 -12.42
C ASN A 42 -1.57 -7.92 -11.77
N TYR A 43 -2.24 -8.99 -11.33
CA TYR A 43 -1.59 -10.13 -10.71
C TYR A 43 -0.63 -10.84 -11.68
N MET A 44 0.62 -10.98 -11.25
CA MET A 44 1.63 -11.81 -11.89
C MET A 44 1.85 -13.08 -11.09
N TYR A 45 1.94 -14.22 -11.79
CA TYR A 45 2.11 -15.54 -11.20
C TYR A 45 3.39 -16.22 -11.70
N GLU A 46 4.11 -16.88 -10.80
CA GLU A 46 5.16 -17.84 -11.12
C GLU A 46 4.58 -19.26 -11.08
N ASP A 47 4.96 -20.07 -12.08
CA ASP A 47 4.50 -21.45 -12.27
C ASP A 47 2.98 -21.67 -12.13
N PHE A 48 2.20 -20.64 -12.49
CA PHE A 48 0.73 -20.61 -12.44
C PHE A 48 0.09 -20.79 -11.05
N ALA A 49 0.88 -20.82 -9.97
CA ALA A 49 0.37 -21.11 -8.62
C ALA A 49 0.78 -20.08 -7.56
N LEU A 50 1.88 -19.35 -7.77
CA LEU A 50 2.41 -18.41 -6.79
C LEU A 50 2.23 -16.99 -7.29
N ILE A 51 1.51 -16.15 -6.55
CA ILE A 51 1.49 -14.71 -6.84
C ILE A 51 2.89 -14.16 -6.54
N ILE A 52 3.53 -13.55 -7.53
CA ILE A 52 4.84 -12.90 -7.39
C ILE A 52 4.73 -11.38 -7.35
N GLU A 53 3.69 -10.82 -7.96
CA GLU A 53 3.40 -9.39 -7.88
C GLU A 53 1.90 -9.12 -8.05
N TYR A 54 1.40 -8.04 -7.46
CA TYR A 54 0.12 -7.43 -7.81
C TYR A 54 0.06 -6.00 -7.28
N GLU A 55 -0.91 -5.22 -7.72
CA GLU A 55 -1.07 -3.83 -7.30
C GLU A 55 -2.42 -3.63 -6.62
N MET A 56 -2.47 -2.85 -5.55
CA MET A 56 -3.71 -2.41 -4.92
C MET A 56 -4.15 -1.09 -5.53
N PHE A 57 -5.40 -1.03 -5.98
CA PHE A 57 -6.02 0.15 -6.57
C PHE A 57 -7.17 0.65 -5.71
N CYS A 58 -7.31 1.97 -5.62
CA CYS A 58 -8.54 2.60 -5.15
C CYS A 58 -9.57 2.57 -6.28
N LYS A 59 -10.74 1.94 -6.09
CA LYS A 59 -11.75 1.83 -7.16
C LYS A 59 -12.31 3.20 -7.59
N PRO A 60 -12.69 4.11 -6.66
CA PRO A 60 -13.17 5.44 -7.04
C PRO A 60 -12.14 6.29 -7.78
N CYS A 61 -10.89 6.31 -7.32
CA CYS A 61 -9.84 7.13 -7.95
C CYS A 61 -9.25 6.48 -9.20
N ASN A 62 -9.36 5.15 -9.32
CA ASN A 62 -8.72 4.35 -10.34
C ASN A 62 -7.19 4.54 -10.39
N VAL A 63 -6.55 4.66 -9.23
CA VAL A 63 -5.10 4.84 -9.07
C VAL A 63 -4.52 3.72 -8.23
N SER A 64 -3.27 3.33 -8.52
CA SER A 64 -2.48 2.42 -7.70
C SER A 64 -2.10 3.11 -6.38
N ILE A 65 -2.23 2.40 -5.28
CA ILE A 65 -1.96 2.89 -3.91
C ILE A 65 -0.98 1.99 -3.16
N GLY A 66 -0.34 1.06 -3.87
CA GLY A 66 0.72 0.20 -3.35
C GLY A 66 0.89 -1.04 -4.22
N ARG A 67 2.11 -1.54 -4.31
CA ARG A 67 2.46 -2.74 -5.06
C ARG A 67 2.98 -3.80 -4.12
N TRP A 68 2.48 -5.02 -4.24
CA TRP A 68 3.09 -6.18 -3.62
C TRP A 68 4.05 -6.83 -4.61
N SER A 69 5.25 -7.17 -4.16
CA SER A 69 6.33 -7.71 -4.96
C SER A 69 7.20 -8.65 -4.13
N TYR A 70 7.27 -9.92 -4.52
CA TYR A 70 8.12 -10.95 -3.90
C TYR A 70 8.10 -10.96 -2.36
N GLY A 71 6.90 -10.86 -1.76
CA GLY A 71 6.72 -10.90 -0.31
C GLY A 71 6.72 -9.54 0.39
N ASN A 72 6.93 -8.43 -0.32
CA ASN A 72 7.05 -7.10 0.27
C ASN A 72 6.07 -6.11 -0.36
N TRP A 73 5.72 -5.06 0.38
CA TRP A 73 4.99 -3.90 -0.14
C TRP A 73 5.95 -2.79 -0.54
N GLU A 74 5.71 -2.24 -1.73
CA GLU A 74 6.41 -1.11 -2.32
C GLU A 74 5.44 0.07 -2.44
N ALA A 75 5.96 1.28 -2.21
CA ALA A 75 5.24 2.55 -2.28
C ALA A 75 5.36 3.21 -3.66
#